data_AF-A0A7S1FLM1-F1
#
_entry.id   AF-A0A7S1FLM1-F1
#
_cell.length_a   1.000
_cell.length_b   1.000
_cell.length_c   1.000
_cell.angle_alpha   90.00
_cell.angle_beta   90.00
_cell.angle_gamma   90.00
#
_symmetry.space_group_name_H-M   'P 1'
#
loop_
_entity.id
_entity.type
_entity.pdbx_description
1 polymer ?
#
loop_
_entity_poly.entity_id
_entity_poly.type
_entity_poly.pdbx_seq_one_letter_code
_entity_poly.pdbx_strand_id
1 'polypeptide(L)'
;MISSISGGKHNEASGMFSAVSGGESNIASESASSVSGGVKNQAIGQGSSVSGGSKNTALGERSTVSGGGESSAHAFASAVSGGNLNQAKGMYSSISGGLENQATHPRASISGGANNIAQSVDSSVVGGSFNRAQGSYVSILGGRGNFGVGELSTISGGIGNKAYVKLSSISGGMKNEASGEGASILGGTKNIVDTDYSTDRKGTKKHKKKNSNL
;
A
#
# COMPACT_ATOMS: atom_id res chain seq x y z
N MET A 1 34.27 13.93 -10.30
CA MET A 1 33.02 13.54 -9.62
C MET A 1 33.11 14.02 -8.19
N ILE A 2 32.11 14.74 -7.69
CA ILE A 2 32.06 15.18 -6.29
C ILE A 2 31.15 14.21 -5.56
N SER A 3 31.69 13.40 -4.66
CA SER A 3 30.92 12.60 -3.70
C SER A 3 31.46 12.84 -2.30
N SER A 4 30.66 12.61 -1.27
CA SER A 4 31.07 12.88 0.11
C SER A 4 30.68 11.76 1.08
N ILE A 5 31.62 11.39 1.94
CA ILE A 5 31.38 10.55 3.11
C ILE A 5 31.90 11.31 4.33
N SER A 6 31.02 11.72 5.24
CA SER A 6 31.42 12.56 6.38
C SER A 6 31.96 11.77 7.59
N GLY A 7 31.70 10.46 7.65
CA GLY A 7 32.21 9.59 8.71
C GLY A 7 31.64 8.17 8.70
N GLY A 8 31.87 7.43 9.78
CA GLY A 8 31.37 6.06 9.96
C GLY A 8 32.28 4.97 9.40
N LYS A 9 31.73 3.77 9.18
CA LYS A 9 32.48 2.57 8.80
C LYS A 9 31.87 1.90 7.56
N HIS A 10 32.70 1.56 6.58
CA HIS A 10 32.30 0.86 5.34
C HIS A 10 31.19 1.55 4.53
N ASN A 11 31.14 2.88 4.52
CA ASN A 11 30.19 3.61 3.70
C ASN A 11 30.71 3.76 2.26
N GLU A 12 29.81 3.83 1.28
CA GLU A 12 30.11 4.03 -0.13
C GLU A 12 29.28 5.19 -0.70
N ALA A 13 29.96 6.14 -1.36
CA ALA A 13 29.33 7.22 -2.12
C ALA A 13 30.02 7.31 -3.50
N SER A 14 29.44 6.66 -4.51
CA SER A 14 30.05 6.46 -5.83
C SER A 14 29.41 7.28 -6.97
N GLY A 15 28.19 7.77 -6.77
CA GLY A 15 27.48 8.62 -7.75
C GLY A 15 27.94 10.08 -7.79
N MET A 16 27.67 10.78 -8.89
CA MET A 16 27.92 12.22 -8.99
C MET A 16 27.01 13.00 -8.03
N PHE A 17 27.57 13.84 -7.16
CA PHE A 17 26.87 14.55 -6.08
C PHE A 17 26.21 13.61 -5.05
N SER A 18 26.64 12.35 -4.96
CA SER A 18 26.12 11.46 -3.94
C SER A 18 26.74 11.73 -2.57
N ALA A 19 25.98 11.47 -1.51
CA ALA A 19 26.41 11.77 -0.15
C ALA A 19 26.01 10.69 0.86
N VAL A 20 26.93 10.33 1.74
CA VAL A 20 26.66 9.56 2.95
C VAL A 20 27.16 10.33 4.18
N SER A 21 26.26 10.79 5.04
CA SER A 21 26.66 11.62 6.18
C SER A 21 27.29 10.82 7.34
N GLY A 22 27.11 9.50 7.39
CA GLY A 22 27.70 8.66 8.44
C GLY A 22 27.08 7.26 8.52
N GLY A 23 27.29 6.60 9.67
CA GLY A 23 26.72 5.27 9.95
C GLY A 23 27.61 4.11 9.51
N GLU A 24 27.02 2.93 9.34
CA GLU A 24 27.73 1.71 8.98
C GLU A 24 27.15 1.04 7.72
N SER A 25 28.02 0.74 6.75
CA SER A 25 27.66 0.00 5.53
C SER A 25 26.55 0.64 4.68
N ASN A 26 26.49 1.98 4.65
CA ASN A 26 25.51 2.70 3.84
C ASN A 26 26.04 2.95 2.41
N ILE A 27 25.15 2.90 1.41
CA ILE A 27 25.50 3.03 -0.01
C ILE A 27 24.67 4.15 -0.65
N ALA A 28 25.34 5.11 -1.30
CA ALA A 28 24.75 6.12 -2.17
C ALA A 28 25.45 6.07 -3.55
N SER A 29 24.93 5.26 -4.47
CA SER A 29 25.66 4.90 -5.70
C SER A 29 25.26 5.66 -6.97
N GLU A 30 24.11 6.34 -6.97
CA GLU A 30 23.58 7.03 -8.14
C GLU A 30 23.73 8.55 -8.06
N SER A 31 23.57 9.22 -9.20
CA SER A 31 23.67 10.68 -9.26
C SER A 31 22.68 11.35 -8.30
N ALA A 32 23.17 12.27 -7.47
CA ALA A 32 22.42 13.00 -6.44
C ALA A 32 21.72 12.10 -5.40
N SER A 33 22.12 10.82 -5.26
CA SER A 33 21.56 9.95 -4.23
C SER A 33 22.16 10.25 -2.85
N SER A 34 21.37 10.05 -1.79
CA SER A 34 21.81 10.43 -0.44
C SER A 34 21.39 9.45 0.64
N VAL A 35 22.29 9.21 1.59
CA VAL A 35 22.00 8.51 2.84
C VAL A 35 22.44 9.35 4.03
N SER A 36 21.51 9.80 4.86
CA SER A 36 21.86 10.66 6.00
C SER A 36 22.47 9.90 7.19
N GLY A 37 22.37 8.57 7.23
CA GLY A 37 22.99 7.74 8.26
C GLY A 37 22.33 6.38 8.45
N GLY A 38 22.53 5.77 9.62
CA GLY A 38 21.96 4.46 9.96
C GLY A 38 22.86 3.27 9.58
N VAL A 39 22.27 2.10 9.40
CA VAL A 39 23.00 0.85 9.14
C VAL A 39 22.47 0.17 7.89
N LYS A 40 23.35 -0.15 6.92
CA LYS A 40 23.01 -0.93 5.71
C LYS A 40 21.91 -0.30 4.84
N ASN A 41 21.79 1.03 4.84
CA ASN A 41 20.85 1.74 4.00
C ASN A 41 21.40 1.97 2.60
N GLN A 42 20.54 1.95 1.59
CA GLN A 42 20.92 2.00 0.17
C GLN A 42 20.07 3.01 -0.59
N ALA A 43 20.69 4.07 -1.11
CA ALA A 43 20.10 5.02 -2.04
C ALA A 43 20.75 4.84 -3.43
N ILE A 44 20.12 4.02 -4.26
CA ILE A 44 20.70 3.50 -5.51
C ILE A 44 19.87 3.86 -6.76
N GLY A 45 18.98 4.84 -6.65
CA GLY A 45 18.29 5.45 -7.77
C GLY A 45 18.74 6.90 -7.94
N GLN A 46 18.64 7.45 -9.15
CA GLN A 46 19.00 8.84 -9.39
C GLN A 46 18.15 9.78 -8.52
N GLY A 47 18.79 10.66 -7.75
CA GLY A 47 18.11 11.56 -6.81
C GLY A 47 17.35 10.84 -5.70
N SER A 48 17.62 9.55 -5.44
CA SER A 48 16.95 8.82 -4.37
C SER A 48 17.53 9.16 -3.00
N SER A 49 16.73 8.98 -1.95
CA SER A 49 17.14 9.36 -0.60
C SER A 49 16.73 8.34 0.45
N VAL A 50 17.63 8.07 1.38
CA VAL A 50 17.33 7.36 2.62
C VAL A 50 17.76 8.20 3.81
N SER A 51 16.80 8.65 4.62
CA SER A 51 17.12 9.55 5.74
C SER A 51 17.71 8.83 6.95
N GLY A 52 17.62 7.50 7.04
CA GLY A 52 18.24 6.72 8.11
C GLY A 52 17.57 5.37 8.33
N GLY A 53 17.72 4.84 9.55
CA GLY A 53 17.17 3.53 9.94
C GLY A 53 18.11 2.36 9.64
N SER A 54 17.56 1.17 9.42
CA SER A 54 18.33 -0.05 9.18
C SER A 54 17.84 -0.81 7.95
N LYS A 55 18.73 -1.14 7.03
CA LYS A 55 18.44 -1.95 5.82
C LYS A 55 17.32 -1.37 4.93
N ASN A 56 17.20 -0.05 4.85
CA ASN A 56 16.24 0.59 3.96
C ASN A 56 16.82 0.79 2.55
N THR A 57 15.98 0.66 1.52
CA THR A 57 16.44 0.75 0.12
C THR A 57 15.55 1.66 -0.73
N ALA A 58 16.11 2.74 -1.26
CA ALA A 58 15.48 3.61 -2.26
C ALA A 58 16.09 3.35 -3.65
N LEU A 59 15.42 2.50 -4.45
CA LEU A 59 15.92 2.03 -5.76
C LEU A 59 15.44 2.86 -6.96
N GLY A 60 14.22 3.40 -6.89
CA GLY A 60 13.66 4.15 -8.01
C GLY A 60 14.30 5.54 -8.15
N GLU A 61 14.30 6.11 -9.36
CA GLU A 61 14.60 7.54 -9.53
C GLU A 61 13.66 8.37 -8.65
N ARG A 62 14.21 9.34 -7.92
CA ARG A 62 13.51 10.22 -6.95
C ARG A 62 12.72 9.45 -5.89
N SER A 63 13.07 8.20 -5.64
CA SER A 63 12.43 7.43 -4.58
C SER A 63 12.95 7.84 -3.21
N THR A 64 12.12 7.67 -2.18
CA THR A 64 12.47 8.09 -0.81
C THR A 64 12.09 7.03 0.20
N VAL A 65 13.01 6.74 1.12
CA VAL A 65 12.70 6.04 2.37
C VAL A 65 13.13 6.90 3.55
N SER A 66 12.18 7.48 4.29
CA SER A 66 12.51 8.44 5.35
C SER A 66 13.04 7.78 6.64
N GLY A 67 12.94 6.46 6.77
CA GLY A 67 13.51 5.74 7.92
C GLY A 67 12.82 4.40 8.16
N GLY A 68 12.95 3.88 9.39
CA GLY A 68 12.41 2.59 9.77
C GLY A 68 13.38 1.43 9.53
N GLY A 69 12.85 0.24 9.26
CA GLY A 69 13.65 -0.97 9.04
C GLY A 69 13.19 -1.78 7.84
N GLU A 70 14.14 -2.30 7.06
CA GLU A 70 13.87 -3.27 5.98
C GLU A 70 12.78 -2.81 4.99
N SER A 71 12.64 -1.50 4.78
CA SER A 71 11.62 -0.92 3.91
C SER A 71 12.21 -0.47 2.57
N SER A 72 11.39 -0.45 1.53
CA SER A 72 11.88 -0.21 0.17
C SER A 72 10.93 0.57 -0.73
N ALA A 73 11.50 1.48 -1.51
CA ALA A 73 10.83 2.27 -2.54
C ALA A 73 11.49 1.97 -3.90
N HIS A 74 10.79 1.23 -4.78
CA HIS A 74 11.40 0.62 -5.96
C HIS A 74 11.22 1.39 -7.27
N ALA A 75 10.15 2.16 -7.40
CA ALA A 75 9.75 2.78 -8.66
C ALA A 75 9.95 4.30 -8.64
N PHE A 76 9.83 4.91 -9.82
CA PHE A 76 9.91 6.36 -9.99
C PHE A 76 9.01 7.09 -9.00
N ALA A 77 9.59 8.02 -8.24
CA ALA A 77 8.91 8.85 -7.24
C ALA A 77 8.06 8.05 -6.23
N SER A 78 8.43 6.80 -5.95
CA SER A 78 7.81 5.99 -4.89
C SER A 78 8.35 6.39 -3.51
N ALA A 79 7.52 6.30 -2.48
CA ALA A 79 7.88 6.77 -1.15
C ALA A 79 7.45 5.82 -0.03
N VAL A 80 8.33 5.64 0.95
CA VAL A 80 8.02 5.04 2.24
C VAL A 80 8.45 5.98 3.36
N SER A 81 7.52 6.52 4.13
CA SER A 81 7.85 7.49 5.19
C SER A 81 8.39 6.85 6.47
N GLY A 82 8.25 5.52 6.64
CA GLY A 82 8.81 4.80 7.79
C GLY A 82 8.21 3.41 7.99
N GLY A 83 8.33 2.89 9.20
CA GLY A 83 7.80 1.57 9.58
C GLY A 83 8.77 0.43 9.32
N ASN A 84 8.27 -0.79 9.20
CA ASN A 84 9.08 -1.98 9.01
C ASN A 84 8.55 -2.84 7.84
N LEU A 85 9.44 -3.34 7.00
CA LEU A 85 9.11 -4.26 5.89
C LEU A 85 8.09 -3.71 4.87
N ASN A 86 8.00 -2.38 4.71
CA ASN A 86 7.08 -1.76 3.77
C ASN A 86 7.68 -1.72 2.35
N GLN A 87 6.85 -1.91 1.31
CA GLN A 87 7.31 -1.97 -0.08
C GLN A 87 6.42 -1.13 -1.01
N ALA A 88 6.91 0.05 -1.40
CA ALA A 88 6.30 0.87 -2.45
C ALA A 88 6.93 0.50 -3.81
N LYS A 89 6.21 -0.22 -4.66
CA LYS A 89 6.73 -0.75 -5.96
C LYS A 89 6.12 -0.09 -7.20
N GLY A 90 5.08 0.72 -7.04
CA GLY A 90 4.43 1.40 -8.16
C GLY A 90 4.98 2.81 -8.37
N MET A 91 4.91 3.32 -9.60
CA MET A 91 5.28 4.72 -9.87
C MET A 91 4.35 5.65 -9.07
N TYR A 92 4.92 6.63 -8.39
CA TYR A 92 4.16 7.51 -7.49
C TYR A 92 3.40 6.79 -6.36
N SER A 93 3.74 5.53 -6.06
CA SER A 93 3.09 4.82 -4.96
C SER A 93 3.66 5.26 -3.62
N SER A 94 2.83 5.23 -2.58
CA SER A 94 3.21 5.73 -1.26
C SER A 94 2.77 4.82 -0.14
N ILE A 95 3.63 4.70 0.87
CA ILE A 95 3.31 4.06 2.15
C ILE A 95 3.76 4.98 3.28
N SER A 96 2.83 5.51 4.07
CA SER A 96 3.19 6.44 5.14
C SER A 96 3.82 5.75 6.35
N GLY A 97 3.65 4.43 6.51
CA GLY A 97 4.29 3.67 7.58
C GLY A 97 3.63 2.31 7.84
N GLY A 98 3.85 1.78 9.04
CA GLY A 98 3.26 0.50 9.47
C GLY A 98 4.19 -0.70 9.27
N LEU A 99 3.62 -1.90 9.20
CA LEU A 99 4.35 -3.17 9.11
C LEU A 99 3.92 -3.96 7.86
N GLU A 100 4.86 -4.37 7.02
CA GLU A 100 4.61 -5.30 5.90
C GLU A 100 3.53 -4.84 4.91
N ASN A 101 3.40 -3.53 4.68
CA ASN A 101 2.47 -2.99 3.69
C ASN A 101 3.08 -3.02 2.28
N GLN A 102 2.26 -3.25 1.25
CA GLN A 102 2.70 -3.31 -0.14
C GLN A 102 1.81 -2.47 -1.07
N ALA A 103 2.36 -1.42 -1.66
CA ALA A 103 1.70 -0.57 -2.65
C ALA A 103 2.37 -0.78 -4.02
N THR A 104 1.83 -1.68 -4.84
CA THR A 104 2.59 -2.29 -5.95
C THR A 104 2.36 -1.70 -7.32
N HIS A 105 1.35 -0.84 -7.48
CA HIS A 105 0.93 -0.29 -8.79
C HIS A 105 0.94 1.25 -8.79
N PRO A 106 0.92 1.87 -9.99
CA PRO A 106 0.96 3.32 -10.10
C PRO A 106 -0.09 4.03 -9.24
N ARG A 107 0.34 5.03 -8.47
CA ARG A 107 -0.49 5.84 -7.56
C ARG A 107 -1.23 5.03 -6.48
N ALA A 108 -0.86 3.76 -6.28
CA ALA A 108 -1.36 2.97 -5.16
C ALA A 108 -0.88 3.59 -3.84
N SER A 109 -1.74 3.65 -2.83
CA SER A 109 -1.41 4.29 -1.56
C SER A 109 -1.84 3.46 -0.36
N ILE A 110 -1.00 3.47 0.68
CA ILE A 110 -1.31 2.89 1.97
C ILE A 110 -0.93 3.87 3.08
N SER A 111 -1.89 4.37 3.87
CA SER A 111 -1.56 5.35 4.92
C SER A 111 -1.00 4.70 6.18
N GLY A 112 -1.12 3.37 6.36
CA GLY A 112 -0.45 2.64 7.44
C GLY A 112 -1.09 1.29 7.75
N GLY A 113 -0.96 0.85 9.00
CA GLY A 113 -1.47 -0.44 9.46
C GLY A 113 -0.49 -1.59 9.22
N ALA A 114 -1.00 -2.82 9.17
CA ALA A 114 -0.16 -4.01 9.03
C ALA A 114 -0.66 -4.97 7.93
N ASN A 115 0.23 -5.49 7.11
CA ASN A 115 -0.09 -6.49 6.09
C ASN A 115 -1.16 -6.02 5.08
N ASN A 116 -1.24 -4.72 4.79
CA ASN A 116 -2.16 -4.18 3.79
C ASN A 116 -1.53 -4.23 2.39
N ILE A 117 -2.36 -4.45 1.38
CA ILE A 117 -1.92 -4.59 0.00
C ILE A 117 -2.80 -3.73 -0.92
N ALA A 118 -2.19 -2.76 -1.59
CA ALA A 118 -2.78 -1.97 -2.66
C ALA A 118 -2.12 -2.37 -3.98
N GLN A 119 -2.87 -3.12 -4.80
CA GLN A 119 -2.36 -3.97 -5.88
C GLN A 119 -2.97 -3.62 -7.25
N SER A 120 -3.51 -2.41 -7.40
CA SER A 120 -3.95 -1.87 -8.69
C SER A 120 -3.74 -0.37 -8.80
N VAL A 121 -3.90 0.16 -10.01
CA VAL A 121 -3.80 1.58 -10.32
C VAL A 121 -4.82 2.36 -9.48
N ASP A 122 -4.35 3.43 -8.81
CA ASP A 122 -5.18 4.29 -7.95
C ASP A 122 -5.89 3.55 -6.80
N SER A 123 -5.45 2.33 -6.46
CA SER A 123 -5.99 1.60 -5.30
C SER A 123 -5.48 2.20 -3.99
N SER A 124 -6.34 2.24 -2.97
CA SER A 124 -6.01 2.83 -1.67
C SER A 124 -6.44 1.95 -0.50
N VAL A 125 -5.57 1.86 0.49
CA VAL A 125 -5.90 1.33 1.82
C VAL A 125 -5.49 2.35 2.87
N VAL A 126 -6.46 2.95 3.57
CA VAL A 126 -6.14 3.97 4.57
C VAL A 126 -5.45 3.34 5.80
N GLY A 127 -5.85 2.14 6.20
CA GLY A 127 -5.16 1.43 7.30
C GLY A 127 -5.78 0.09 7.66
N GLY A 128 -5.66 -0.28 8.94
CA GLY A 128 -6.16 -1.57 9.44
C GLY A 128 -5.17 -2.71 9.21
N SER A 129 -5.67 -3.94 9.09
CA SER A 129 -4.82 -5.12 8.91
C SER A 129 -5.32 -6.10 7.85
N PHE A 130 -4.41 -6.67 7.06
CA PHE A 130 -4.74 -7.69 6.05
C PHE A 130 -5.77 -7.23 5.00
N ASN A 131 -5.90 -5.93 4.76
CA ASN A 131 -6.80 -5.42 3.72
C ASN A 131 -6.13 -5.50 2.34
N ARG A 132 -6.91 -5.82 1.30
CA ARG A 132 -6.41 -5.98 -0.06
C ARG A 132 -7.30 -5.24 -1.05
N ALA A 133 -6.76 -4.21 -1.69
CA ALA A 133 -7.39 -3.46 -2.77
C ALA A 133 -6.75 -3.88 -4.11
N GLN A 134 -7.44 -4.69 -4.91
CA GLN A 134 -6.94 -5.31 -6.14
C GLN A 134 -7.63 -4.81 -7.42
N GLY A 135 -8.74 -4.09 -7.31
CA GLY A 135 -9.35 -3.39 -8.44
C GLY A 135 -8.80 -1.98 -8.63
N SER A 136 -8.88 -1.46 -9.85
CA SER A 136 -8.55 -0.05 -10.12
C SER A 136 -9.50 0.86 -9.35
N TYR A 137 -8.97 1.94 -8.77
CA TYR A 137 -9.72 2.91 -7.95
C TYR A 137 -10.46 2.32 -6.73
N VAL A 138 -10.07 1.12 -6.27
CA VAL A 138 -10.64 0.55 -5.05
C VAL A 138 -10.20 1.36 -3.83
N SER A 139 -11.14 1.62 -2.91
CA SER A 139 -10.83 2.24 -1.62
C SER A 139 -11.26 1.38 -0.45
N ILE A 140 -10.31 1.07 0.42
CA ILE A 140 -10.58 0.42 1.71
C ILE A 140 -10.14 1.35 2.84
N LEU A 141 -11.10 1.87 3.60
CA LEU A 141 -10.81 2.86 4.64
C LEU A 141 -10.21 2.23 5.91
N GLY A 142 -10.34 0.91 6.10
CA GLY A 142 -9.72 0.23 7.23
C GLY A 142 -10.34 -1.12 7.53
N GLY A 143 -10.27 -1.52 8.81
CA GLY A 143 -10.78 -2.80 9.28
C GLY A 143 -9.78 -3.94 9.13
N ARG A 144 -10.28 -5.17 9.12
CA ARG A 144 -9.45 -6.38 9.05
C ARG A 144 -9.90 -7.34 7.96
N GLY A 145 -8.99 -7.70 7.06
CA GLY A 145 -9.24 -8.75 6.07
C GLY A 145 -10.27 -8.38 5.00
N ASN A 146 -10.45 -7.10 4.69
CA ASN A 146 -11.37 -6.66 3.64
C ASN A 146 -10.73 -6.83 2.25
N PHE A 147 -11.55 -7.16 1.25
CA PHE A 147 -11.11 -7.55 -0.09
C PHE A 147 -11.92 -6.81 -1.17
N GLY A 148 -11.34 -5.80 -1.79
CA GLY A 148 -11.97 -5.04 -2.88
C GLY A 148 -11.33 -5.38 -4.23
N VAL A 149 -12.12 -5.84 -5.18
CA VAL A 149 -11.69 -6.26 -6.54
C VAL A 149 -12.43 -5.48 -7.62
N GLY A 150 -13.68 -5.10 -7.37
CA GLY A 150 -14.46 -4.36 -8.34
C GLY A 150 -13.89 -2.97 -8.60
N GLU A 151 -13.80 -2.56 -9.86
CA GLU A 151 -13.39 -1.20 -10.22
C GLU A 151 -14.28 -0.17 -9.48
N LEU A 152 -13.67 0.87 -8.90
CA LEU A 152 -14.38 1.89 -8.11
C LEU A 152 -15.15 1.33 -6.89
N SER A 153 -14.88 0.08 -6.46
CA SER A 153 -15.54 -0.47 -5.28
C SER A 153 -14.99 0.14 -3.99
N THR A 154 -15.85 0.24 -2.98
CA THR A 154 -15.50 0.85 -1.69
C THR A 154 -15.86 -0.05 -0.53
N ILE A 155 -14.94 -0.21 0.41
CA ILE A 155 -15.20 -0.84 1.71
C ILE A 155 -14.81 0.14 2.81
N SER A 156 -15.80 0.71 3.50
CA SER A 156 -15.54 1.70 4.55
C SER A 156 -14.88 1.08 5.80
N GLY A 157 -14.99 -0.24 5.98
CA GLY A 157 -14.30 -0.95 7.06
C GLY A 157 -14.93 -2.29 7.40
N GLY A 158 -14.80 -2.72 8.66
CA GLY A 158 -15.33 -3.98 9.16
C GLY A 158 -14.36 -5.15 9.02
N ILE A 159 -14.89 -6.38 9.08
CA ILE A 159 -14.09 -7.60 9.11
C ILE A 159 -14.50 -8.55 7.98
N GLY A 160 -13.57 -8.85 7.07
CA GLY A 160 -13.79 -9.89 6.06
C GLY A 160 -14.81 -9.55 4.99
N ASN A 161 -15.06 -8.26 4.71
CA ASN A 161 -16.01 -7.84 3.68
C ASN A 161 -15.38 -7.95 2.28
N LYS A 162 -16.21 -8.23 1.27
CA LYS A 162 -15.77 -8.51 -0.10
C LYS A 162 -16.59 -7.73 -1.13
N ALA A 163 -15.94 -6.88 -1.91
CA ALA A 163 -16.58 -6.07 -2.96
C ALA A 163 -16.00 -6.47 -4.33
N TYR A 164 -16.71 -7.33 -5.06
CA TYR A 164 -16.16 -8.02 -6.24
C TYR A 164 -16.39 -7.30 -7.56
N VAL A 165 -17.46 -6.52 -7.67
CA VAL A 165 -17.92 -5.97 -8.95
C VAL A 165 -17.88 -4.46 -8.94
N LYS A 166 -17.81 -3.88 -10.14
CA LYS A 166 -17.74 -2.44 -10.37
C LYS A 166 -18.79 -1.68 -9.55
N LEU A 167 -18.38 -0.55 -8.97
CA LEU A 167 -19.23 0.34 -8.15
C LEU A 167 -19.85 -0.30 -6.89
N SER A 168 -19.48 -1.54 -6.53
CA SER A 168 -20.00 -2.16 -5.32
C SER A 168 -19.50 -1.46 -4.05
N SER A 169 -20.35 -1.36 -3.03
CA SER A 169 -20.04 -0.66 -1.79
C SER A 169 -20.45 -1.45 -0.56
N ILE A 170 -19.57 -1.45 0.44
CA ILE A 170 -19.84 -2.03 1.75
C ILE A 170 -19.47 -1.01 2.83
N SER A 171 -20.46 -0.46 3.52
CA SER A 171 -20.23 0.53 4.58
C SER A 171 -19.63 -0.08 5.86
N GLY A 172 -19.65 -1.41 6.00
CA GLY A 172 -18.98 -2.11 7.10
C GLY A 172 -19.62 -3.47 7.42
N GLY A 173 -19.47 -3.90 8.68
CA GLY A 173 -19.99 -5.18 9.16
C GLY A 173 -19.00 -6.33 9.03
N MET A 174 -19.49 -7.56 9.06
CA MET A 174 -18.66 -8.77 9.07
C MET A 174 -19.05 -9.75 7.96
N LYS A 175 -18.09 -10.12 7.11
CA LYS A 175 -18.26 -11.15 6.07
C LYS A 175 -19.39 -10.85 5.07
N ASN A 176 -19.62 -9.58 4.76
CA ASN A 176 -20.56 -9.19 3.71
C ASN A 176 -19.92 -9.31 2.32
N GLU A 177 -20.73 -9.61 1.31
CA GLU A 177 -20.28 -9.84 -0.06
C GLU A 177 -21.19 -9.08 -1.05
N ALA A 178 -20.62 -8.10 -1.75
CA ALA A 178 -21.28 -7.35 -2.81
C ALA A 178 -20.74 -7.81 -4.18
N SER A 179 -21.59 -8.52 -4.93
CA SER A 179 -21.27 -9.23 -6.17
C SER A 179 -22.12 -8.80 -7.36
N GLY A 180 -23.06 -7.87 -7.20
CA GLY A 180 -23.73 -7.18 -8.31
C GLY A 180 -23.06 -5.84 -8.64
N GLU A 181 -23.15 -5.37 -9.88
CA GLU A 181 -22.68 -4.04 -10.26
C GLU A 181 -23.48 -2.97 -9.50
N GLY A 182 -22.80 -2.04 -8.82
CA GLY A 182 -23.48 -1.03 -8.00
C GLY A 182 -24.19 -1.58 -6.75
N ALA A 183 -23.97 -2.85 -6.38
CA ALA A 183 -24.54 -3.44 -5.17
C ALA A 183 -24.06 -2.70 -3.92
N SER A 184 -24.97 -2.45 -2.97
CA SER A 184 -24.67 -1.75 -1.72
C SER A 184 -25.07 -2.55 -0.50
N ILE A 185 -24.17 -2.67 0.48
CA ILE A 185 -24.43 -3.29 1.78
C ILE A 185 -24.11 -2.26 2.87
N LEU A 186 -25.14 -1.77 3.56
CA LEU A 186 -24.96 -0.75 4.61
C LEU A 186 -24.33 -1.30 5.91
N GLY A 187 -24.25 -2.63 6.04
CA GLY A 187 -23.62 -3.31 7.17
C GLY A 187 -24.28 -4.65 7.47
N GLY A 188 -24.06 -5.18 8.68
CA GLY A 188 -24.58 -6.47 9.10
C GLY A 188 -23.56 -7.60 8.97
N THR A 189 -24.03 -8.84 8.98
CA THR A 189 -23.18 -10.03 9.00
C THR A 189 -23.63 -11.04 7.95
N LYS A 190 -22.70 -11.47 7.08
CA LYS A 190 -22.94 -12.50 6.04
C LYS A 190 -24.07 -12.14 5.07
N ASN A 191 -24.23 -10.86 4.76
CA ASN A 191 -25.13 -10.44 3.70
C ASN A 191 -24.47 -10.66 2.34
N ILE A 192 -25.24 -11.13 1.37
CA ILE A 192 -24.80 -11.32 -0.02
C ILE A 192 -25.76 -10.56 -0.91
N VAL A 193 -25.22 -9.67 -1.73
CA VAL A 193 -25.98 -8.88 -2.70
C VAL A 193 -25.36 -9.10 -4.08
N ASP A 194 -26.00 -9.95 -4.89
CA ASP A 194 -25.51 -10.43 -6.20
C ASP A 194 -26.29 -9.84 -7.38
N THR A 195 -27.30 -9.00 -7.11
CA THR A 195 -28.09 -8.34 -8.14
C THR A 195 -27.62 -6.91 -8.37
N ASP A 196 -27.58 -6.49 -9.63
CA ASP A 196 -27.11 -5.16 -10.00
C ASP A 196 -28.02 -4.08 -9.41
N TYR A 197 -27.40 -2.98 -8.96
CA TYR A 197 -28.05 -1.79 -8.42
C TYR A 197 -29.00 -2.05 -7.24
N SER A 198 -28.73 -3.11 -6.49
CA SER A 198 -29.54 -3.48 -5.32
C SER A 198 -28.85 -3.08 -4.00
N THR A 199 -29.66 -2.91 -2.94
CA THR A 199 -29.16 -2.45 -1.64
C THR A 199 -29.72 -3.31 -0.51
N ASP A 200 -28.84 -3.81 0.36
CA ASP A 200 -29.21 -4.34 1.66
C ASP A 200 -29.10 -3.24 2.74
N ARG A 201 -30.26 -2.91 3.35
CA ARG A 201 -30.39 -1.83 4.34
C ARG A 201 -30.19 -2.27 5.80
N LYS A 202 -30.08 -3.59 6.09
CA LYS A 202 -29.62 -4.26 7.33
C LYS A 202 -30.45 -5.52 7.63
N GLY A 203 -29.72 -6.62 7.84
CA GLY A 203 -29.91 -7.54 8.97
C GLY A 203 -30.93 -8.65 8.74
N THR A 204 -30.46 -9.80 8.25
CA THR A 204 -31.20 -11.08 8.20
C THR A 204 -32.47 -11.09 7.36
N LYS A 205 -32.36 -11.11 6.03
CA LYS A 205 -33.31 -11.90 5.24
C LYS A 205 -32.57 -12.68 4.15
N LYS A 206 -32.60 -14.01 4.31
CA LYS A 206 -32.31 -14.99 3.24
C LYS A 206 -33.07 -14.54 1.99
N HIS A 207 -32.37 -14.12 0.93
CA HIS A 207 -33.02 -14.09 -0.37
C HIS A 207 -33.23 -15.54 -0.82
N LYS A 208 -34.51 -15.90 -0.93
CA LYS A 208 -34.99 -17.15 -1.49
C LYS A 208 -34.33 -17.37 -2.84
N LYS A 209 -33.69 -18.53 -3.03
CA LYS A 209 -33.48 -19.10 -4.37
C LYS A 209 -34.80 -19.00 -5.12
N LYS A 210 -34.83 -18.24 -6.23
CA LYS A 210 -35.91 -18.41 -7.22
C LYS A 210 -35.75 -19.83 -7.76
N ASN A 211 -36.56 -20.76 -7.28
CA ASN A 211 -36.85 -21.98 -8.03
C ASN A 211 -37.67 -21.53 -9.24
N SER A 212 -37.01 -21.34 -10.38
CA SER A 212 -37.66 -21.47 -11.67
C SER A 212 -37.81 -22.98 -11.93
N ASN A 213 -39.04 -23.48 -11.85
CA ASN A 213 -39.55 -24.64 -12.58
C ASN A 213 -41.05 -24.77 -12.26
N LEU A 214 -41.86 -24.09 -13.07
CA LEU A 214 -43.18 -24.53 -13.52
C LEU A 214 -43.21 -24.28 -15.03
#